data_AF-A0A7K1T204-F1
#
_entry.id   AF-A0A7K1T204-F1
#
_cell.length_a   1.000
_cell.length_b   1.000
_cell.length_c   1.000
_cell.angle_alpha   90.00
_cell.angle_beta   90.00
_cell.angle_gamma   90.00
#
_symmetry.space_group_name_H-M   'P 1'
#
loop_
_entity.id
_entity.type
_entity.pdbx_description
1 polymer ?
#
loop_
_entity_poly.entity_id
_entity_poly.type
_entity_poly.pdbx_seq_one_letter_code
_entity_poly.pdbx_strand_id
1 'polypeptide(L)'
;MLQLRNLTRYYVQLQEQKTALGNIKHSKDCSYEIQSFMIKSNKGLIAQIDKQIGQCLKEIKRLIELNKELKAKINKLNTIKGIGLITIVTTLAETMGFEQFNSAKQLVQLCWL
;
A
#
# COMPACT_ATOMS: atom_id res chain seq x y z
N MET A 1 -2.00 9.96 12.84
CA MET A 1 -0.94 9.04 12.36
C MET A 1 -1.34 7.57 12.41
N LEU A 2 -1.84 7.03 13.53
CA LEU A 2 -2.21 5.61 13.64
C LEU A 2 -3.17 5.11 12.54
N GLN A 3 -4.22 5.88 12.24
CA GLN A 3 -5.17 5.54 11.17
C GLN A 3 -4.50 5.44 9.79
N LEU A 4 -3.57 6.34 9.49
CA LEU A 4 -2.82 6.35 8.24
C LEU A 4 -1.96 5.09 8.10
N ARG A 5 -1.30 4.69 9.20
CA ARG A 5 -0.48 3.46 9.27
C ARG A 5 -1.32 2.20 9.04
N ASN A 6 -2.50 2.14 9.65
CA ASN A 6 -3.39 0.99 9.45
C ASN A 6 -3.85 0.90 7.98
N LEU A 7 -4.17 2.04 7.35
CA LEU A 7 -4.56 2.07 5.94
C LEU A 7 -3.41 1.70 4.99
N THR A 8 -2.19 2.19 5.24
CA THR A 8 -1.03 1.82 4.41
C THR A 8 -0.69 0.35 4.52
N ARG A 9 -0.80 -0.24 5.73
CA ARG A 9 -0.65 -1.69 5.92
C ARG A 9 -1.75 -2.49 5.25
N TYR A 10 -3.00 -2.03 5.34
CA TYR A 10 -4.11 -2.68 4.66
C TYR A 10 -3.97 -2.61 3.12
N TYR A 11 -3.48 -1.49 2.58
CA TYR A 11 -3.13 -1.39 1.17
C TYR A 11 -2.09 -2.44 0.75
N VAL A 12 -1.04 -2.67 1.55
CA VAL A 12 -0.04 -3.73 1.29
C VAL A 12 -0.69 -5.11 1.29
N GLN A 13 -1.52 -5.41 2.29
CA GLN A 13 -2.24 -6.70 2.36
C GLN A 13 -3.13 -6.95 1.13
N LEU A 14 -3.84 -5.93 0.64
CA LEU A 14 -4.64 -6.04 -0.58
C LEU A 14 -3.77 -6.33 -1.81
N GLN A 15 -2.60 -5.70 -1.93
CA GLN A 15 -1.67 -5.93 -3.04
C GLN A 15 -1.08 -7.35 -3.00
N GLU A 16 -0.77 -7.87 -1.81
CA GLU A 16 -0.31 -9.25 -1.62
C GLU A 16 -1.40 -10.25 -2.02
N GLN A 17 -2.65 -10.04 -1.59
CA GLN A 17 -3.78 -10.88 -1.97
C GLN A 17 -4.02 -10.86 -3.48
N LYS A 18 -3.97 -9.67 -4.11
CA LYS A 18 -4.07 -9.52 -5.56
C LYS A 18 -2.97 -10.31 -6.28
N THR A 19 -1.74 -10.21 -5.80
CA THR A 19 -0.58 -10.92 -6.37
C THR A 19 -0.76 -12.44 -6.26
N ALA A 20 -1.16 -12.93 -5.08
CA ALA A 20 -1.42 -14.35 -4.85
C ALA A 20 -2.50 -14.89 -5.80
N LEU A 21 -3.62 -14.18 -5.94
CA LEU A 21 -4.69 -14.57 -6.88
C LEU A 21 -4.26 -14.47 -8.35
N GLY A 22 -3.45 -13.48 -8.70
CA GLY A 22 -2.85 -13.34 -10.03
C GLY A 22 -1.97 -14.54 -10.39
N ASN A 23 -1.13 -14.98 -9.44
CA ASN A 23 -0.27 -16.16 -9.60
C ASN A 23 -1.09 -17.44 -9.76
N ILE A 24 -2.14 -17.62 -8.95
CA ILE A 24 -3.05 -18.77 -9.08
C ILE A 24 -3.72 -18.77 -10.46
N LYS A 25 -4.24 -17.61 -10.91
CA LYS A 25 -4.84 -17.48 -12.24
C LYS A 25 -3.84 -17.86 -13.34
N HIS A 26 -2.61 -17.33 -13.30
CA HIS A 26 -1.60 -17.62 -14.31
C HIS A 26 -1.21 -19.11 -14.35
N SER A 27 -1.02 -19.74 -13.19
CA SER A 27 -0.73 -21.18 -13.10
C SER A 27 -1.85 -22.03 -13.75
N LYS A 28 -3.11 -21.64 -13.56
CA LYS A 28 -4.27 -22.35 -14.12
C LYS A 28 -4.48 -22.07 -15.60
N ASP A 29 -4.15 -20.88 -16.10
CA ASP A 29 -4.17 -20.56 -17.52
C ASP A 29 -3.20 -21.45 -18.33
N CYS A 30 -2.12 -21.94 -17.69
CA CYS A 30 -1.12 -22.83 -18.28
C CYS A 30 -1.38 -24.33 -18.06
N SER A 31 -2.50 -24.71 -17.44
CA SER A 31 -2.83 -26.11 -17.11
C SER A 31 -3.62 -26.81 -18.22
N TYR A 32 -3.44 -28.13 -18.39
CA TYR A 32 -4.10 -28.93 -19.44
C TYR A 32 -5.64 -28.94 -19.34
N GLU A 33 -6.20 -28.94 -18.12
CA GLU A 33 -7.64 -28.81 -17.89
C GLU A 33 -7.99 -27.42 -17.33
N ILE A 34 -8.45 -26.54 -18.21
CA ILE A 34 -8.88 -25.20 -17.82
C ILE A 34 -10.30 -25.26 -17.25
N GLN A 35 -10.44 -25.09 -15.94
CA GLN A 35 -11.74 -24.87 -15.31
C GLN A 35 -12.18 -23.40 -15.46
N SER A 36 -12.97 -23.14 -16.50
CA SER A 36 -13.46 -21.79 -16.84
C SER A 36 -14.18 -21.07 -15.69
N PHE A 37 -14.85 -21.81 -14.80
CA PHE A 37 -15.46 -21.28 -13.57
C PHE A 37 -14.41 -20.64 -12.64
N MET A 38 -13.30 -21.34 -12.36
CA MET A 38 -12.24 -20.86 -11.47
C MET A 38 -11.58 -19.58 -12.00
N ILE A 39 -11.34 -19.50 -13.32
CA ILE A 39 -10.79 -18.30 -13.94
C ILE A 39 -11.75 -17.10 -13.79
N LYS A 40 -13.04 -17.31 -14.06
CA LYS A 40 -14.05 -16.25 -13.90
C LYS A 40 -14.16 -15.79 -12.44
N SER A 41 -14.16 -16.73 -11.50
CA SER A 41 -14.18 -16.44 -10.06
C SER A 41 -12.97 -15.62 -9.63
N ASN A 42 -11.75 -16.06 -9.97
CA ASN A 42 -10.51 -15.36 -9.62
C ASN A 42 -10.43 -13.96 -10.26
N LYS A 43 -10.88 -13.80 -11.51
CA LYS A 43 -11.01 -12.46 -12.13
C LYS A 43 -11.96 -11.55 -11.35
N GLY A 44 -13.10 -12.09 -10.91
CA GLY A 44 -14.05 -11.36 -10.06
C GLY A 44 -13.44 -10.92 -8.74
N LEU A 45 -12.71 -11.81 -8.06
CA LEU A 45 -12.01 -11.50 -6.82
C LEU A 45 -10.93 -10.42 -7.01
N ILE A 46 -10.10 -10.52 -8.05
CA ILE A 46 -9.11 -9.51 -8.39
C ILE A 46 -9.77 -8.14 -8.61
N ALA A 47 -10.88 -8.09 -9.35
CA ALA A 47 -11.61 -6.84 -9.59
C ALA A 47 -12.18 -6.23 -8.30
N GLN A 48 -12.66 -7.06 -7.35
CA GLN A 48 -13.09 -6.56 -6.05
C GLN A 48 -11.92 -6.02 -5.24
N ILE A 49 -10.78 -6.71 -5.22
CA ILE A 49 -9.58 -6.24 -4.53
C ILE A 49 -9.10 -4.91 -5.14
N ASP A 50 -9.11 -4.75 -6.46
CA ASP A 50 -8.77 -3.49 -7.12
C ASP A 50 -9.69 -2.34 -6.69
N LYS A 51 -10.99 -2.62 -6.53
CA LYS A 51 -11.94 -1.64 -6.00
C LYS A 51 -11.61 -1.27 -4.55
N GLN A 52 -11.28 -2.25 -3.71
CA GLN A 52 -10.87 -2.00 -2.31
C GLN A 52 -9.57 -1.21 -2.23
N ILE A 53 -8.58 -1.49 -3.09
CA ILE A 53 -7.34 -0.72 -3.20
C ILE A 53 -7.68 0.74 -3.54
N GLY A 54 -8.56 0.96 -4.53
CA GLY A 54 -9.00 2.31 -4.91
C GLY A 54 -9.69 3.06 -3.76
N GLN A 55 -10.53 2.37 -2.97
CA GLN A 55 -11.17 2.95 -1.79
C GLN A 55 -10.15 3.28 -0.70
N CYS A 56 -9.21 2.38 -0.42
CA CYS A 56 -8.14 2.59 0.55
C CYS A 56 -7.28 3.81 0.17
N LEU A 57 -6.89 3.94 -1.10
CA LEU A 57 -6.12 5.09 -1.60
C LEU A 57 -6.91 6.40 -1.49
N LYS A 58 -8.23 6.39 -1.72
CA LYS A 58 -9.08 7.57 -1.52
C LYS A 58 -9.10 8.00 -0.06
N GLU A 59 -9.21 7.04 0.86
CA GLU A 59 -9.24 7.33 2.29
C GLU A 59 -7.89 7.85 2.80
N ILE A 60 -6.78 7.28 2.33
CA ILE A 60 -5.43 7.81 2.58
C ILE A 60 -5.33 9.27 2.12
N LYS A 61 -5.75 9.58 0.90
CA LYS A 61 -5.75 10.95 0.38
C LYS A 61 -6.62 11.89 1.22
N ARG A 62 -7.81 11.44 1.63
CA ARG A 62 -8.72 12.20 2.50
C ARG A 62 -8.04 12.57 3.82
N LEU A 63 -7.38 11.62 4.49
CA LEU A 63 -6.66 11.88 5.74
C LEU A 63 -5.48 12.84 5.57
N ILE A 64 -4.78 12.78 4.44
CA ILE A 64 -3.69 13.71 4.11
C ILE A 64 -4.24 15.13 3.94
N GLU A 65 -5.34 15.30 3.21
CA GLU A 65 -5.94 16.61 2.95
C GLU A 65 -6.48 17.29 4.22
N LEU A 66 -6.99 16.51 5.17
CA LEU A 66 -7.47 17.03 6.45
C LEU A 66 -6.36 17.54 7.37
N ASN A 67 -5.12 17.08 7.19
CA ASN A 67 -3.99 17.45 8.03
C ASN A 67 -2.98 18.29 7.26
N LYS A 68 -3.06 19.63 7.44
CA LYS A 68 -2.20 20.60 6.75
C LYS A 68 -0.71 20.38 7.01
N GLU A 69 -0.33 20.00 8.24
CA GLU A 69 1.07 19.77 8.60
C GLU A 69 1.62 18.52 7.89
N LEU A 70 0.87 17.43 7.93
CA LEU A 70 1.20 16.19 7.22
C LEU A 70 1.31 16.45 5.72
N LYS A 71 0.36 17.17 5.13
CA LYS A 71 0.38 17.56 3.72
C LYS A 71 1.63 18.37 3.37
N ALA A 72 2.03 19.33 4.22
CA ALA A 72 3.25 20.10 4.03
C ALA A 72 4.51 19.20 4.06
N LYS A 73 4.58 18.23 4.99
CA LYS A 73 5.68 17.24 5.06
C LYS A 73 5.71 16.37 3.79
N ILE A 74 4.56 15.88 3.34
CA ILE A 74 4.45 15.08 2.10
C ILE A 74 4.88 15.90 0.89
N ASN A 75 4.44 17.15 0.76
CA ASN A 75 4.80 18.00 -0.38
C ASN A 75 6.31 18.23 -0.46
N LYS A 76 7.00 18.40 0.68
CA LYS A 76 8.46 18.48 0.72
C LYS A 76 9.12 17.20 0.21
N LEU A 77 8.65 16.03 0.66
CA LEU A 77 9.21 14.74 0.24
C LEU A 77 8.87 14.40 -1.22
N ASN A 78 7.75 14.89 -1.75
CA ASN A 78 7.34 14.69 -3.13
C ASN A 78 8.22 15.45 -4.14
N THR A 79 9.14 16.31 -3.68
CA THR A 79 10.16 16.93 -4.53
C THR A 79 11.27 15.94 -4.94
N ILE A 80 11.40 14.82 -4.24
CA ILE A 80 12.39 13.78 -4.54
C ILE A 80 11.93 13.03 -5.79
N LYS A 81 12.70 13.15 -6.88
CA LYS A 81 12.42 12.45 -8.14
C LYS A 81 12.42 10.93 -7.93
N GLY A 82 11.40 10.26 -8.45
CA GLY A 82 11.29 8.80 -8.44
C GLY A 82 10.59 8.20 -7.21
N ILE A 83 10.16 9.01 -6.23
CA ILE A 83 9.41 8.51 -5.08
C ILE A 83 7.91 8.81 -5.27
N GLY A 84 7.08 7.77 -5.14
CA GLY A 84 5.63 7.88 -5.22
C GLY A 84 4.97 8.27 -3.89
N LEU A 85 3.76 8.85 -3.97
CA LEU A 85 2.97 9.27 -2.80
C LEU A 85 2.82 8.16 -1.76
N ILE A 86 2.48 6.93 -2.18
CA ILE A 86 2.25 5.83 -1.24
C ILE A 86 3.53 5.49 -0.46
N THR A 87 4.70 5.55 -1.10
CA THR A 87 5.99 5.33 -0.44
C THR A 87 6.23 6.37 0.63
N ILE A 88 6.05 7.65 0.29
CA ILE A 88 6.21 8.78 1.23
C ILE A 88 5.28 8.60 2.44
N VAL A 89 4.01 8.31 2.16
CA VAL A 89 2.98 8.17 3.19
C VAL A 89 3.25 6.98 4.10
N THR A 90 3.64 5.83 3.54
CA THR A 90 4.01 4.64 4.30
C THR A 90 5.22 4.91 5.18
N THR A 91 6.27 5.55 4.66
CA THR A 91 7.45 5.91 5.46
C THR A 91 7.06 6.80 6.63
N LEU A 92 6.31 7.88 6.39
CA LEU A 92 5.87 8.79 7.45
C LEU A 92 4.95 8.09 8.47
N ALA A 93 4.11 7.17 8.02
CA ALA A 93 3.19 6.46 8.90
C ALA A 93 3.88 5.43 9.79
N GLU A 94 4.89 4.70 9.28
CA GLU A 94 5.67 3.75 10.05
C GLU A 94 6.65 4.44 11.01
N THR A 95 7.18 5.61 10.66
CA THR A 95 8.12 6.36 11.51
C THR A 95 7.46 7.37 12.45
N MET A 96 6.12 7.44 12.50
CA MET A 96 5.38 8.48 13.22
C MET A 96 5.87 9.89 12.88
N GLY A 97 6.11 10.15 11.59
CA GLY A 97 6.61 11.45 11.13
C GLY A 97 8.02 11.80 11.62
N PHE A 98 8.80 10.80 12.03
CA PHE A 98 10.13 10.90 12.62
C PHE A 98 10.18 11.47 14.05
N GLU A 99 9.04 11.68 14.70
CA GLU A 99 8.96 12.30 16.04
C GLU A 99 9.70 11.50 17.13
N GLN A 100 9.86 10.19 16.93
CA GLN A 100 10.49 9.28 17.90
C GLN A 100 11.99 9.06 17.64
N PHE A 101 12.55 9.70 16.61
CA PHE A 101 13.95 9.49 16.21
C PHE A 101 14.78 10.72 16.53
N ASN A 102 15.82 10.53 17.34
CA ASN A 102 16.80 11.56 17.70
C ASN A 102 18.08 11.47 16.85
N SER A 103 18.26 10.40 16.08
CA SER A 103 19.39 10.22 15.18
C SER A 103 19.06 9.30 14.00
N ALA A 104 19.81 9.44 12.91
CA ALA A 104 19.69 8.56 11.75
C ALA A 104 19.99 7.09 12.08
N LYS A 105 20.85 6.81 13.08
CA LYS A 105 21.19 5.44 13.51
C LYS A 105 19.97 4.68 14.04
N GLN A 106 19.13 5.35 14.82
CA GLN A 106 17.88 4.76 15.35
C GLN A 106 16.92 4.40 14.22
N LEU A 107 16.85 5.24 13.18
CA LEU A 107 16.02 4.98 12.01
C LEU A 107 16.52 3.76 11.22
N VAL A 108 17.84 3.66 11.02
CA VAL A 108 18.43 2.50 10.36
C VAL A 108 18.08 1.23 11.12
N GLN A 109 18.23 1.22 12.45
CA GLN A 109 17.90 0.06 13.29
C GLN A 109 16.42 -0.37 13.19
N LEU A 110 15.48 0.57 12.98
CA LEU A 110 14.08 0.23 12.71
C LEU A 110 13.91 -0.55 11.39
N CYS A 111 14.64 -0.20 10.33
CA CYS A 111 14.51 -0.83 9.02
C CYS A 111 15.06 -2.27 8.94
N TRP A 112 15.81 -2.71 9.96
CA TRP A 112 16.32 -4.09 10.07
C TRP A 112 15.39 -5.02 10.86
N LEU A 113 14.23 -4.53 11.31
CA LEU A 113 13.17 -5.28 12.00
C LEU A 113 12.02 -5.58 11.02
#